data_AF-A0AA38SLG1-F1
#
_entry.id   AF-A0AA38SLG1-F1
#
_cell.length_a   1.000
_cell.length_b   1.000
_cell.length_c   1.000
_cell.angle_alpha   90.00
_cell.angle_beta   90.00
_cell.angle_gamma   90.00
#
_symmetry.space_group_name_H-M   'P 1'
#
loop_
_entity.id
_entity.type
_entity.pdbx_description
1 polymer ?
#
loop_
_entity_poly.entity_id
_entity_poly.type
_entity_poly.pdbx_seq_one_letter_code
_entity_poly.pdbx_strand_id
1 'polypeptide(L)'
;MIGRKRICLIWEKEKGGGEGRHGEEEELGQEEADAATDDAIRLRLFPFTLIEEAKAWLRSLDPNSITTWDQMRNQFVSRFFLPAKADKLKVEIRTFQQKGEEMIVEFSESFKRMMYLCPIHGLSKSKQVQTFYRGLNYPT
;
A
#
# COMPACT_ATOMS: atom_id res chain seq x y z
N MET A 1 3.95 3.74 23.02
CA MET A 1 3.53 4.96 22.28
C MET A 1 4.78 5.50 21.63
N ILE A 2 5.11 5.23 20.38
CA ILE A 2 4.66 5.84 19.12
C ILE A 2 5.32 4.95 18.06
N GLY A 3 4.58 4.35 17.13
CA GLY A 3 5.27 3.49 16.14
C GLY A 3 4.41 2.58 15.28
N ARG A 4 3.11 2.45 15.56
CA ARG A 4 2.18 1.72 14.69
C ARG A 4 1.24 2.61 13.89
N LYS A 5 1.23 3.92 14.15
CA LYS A 5 0.30 4.89 13.53
C LYS A 5 0.87 5.69 12.36
N ARG A 6 2.19 5.68 12.09
CA ARG A 6 2.77 6.56 11.05
C ARG A 6 2.81 5.98 9.64
N ILE A 7 2.69 4.66 9.48
CA ILE A 7 2.59 4.06 8.14
C ILE A 7 1.21 4.33 7.51
N CYS A 8 0.16 4.56 8.33
CA CYS A 8 -1.19 4.89 7.86
C CYS A 8 -1.29 6.22 7.12
N LEU A 9 -0.52 7.25 7.50
CA LEU A 9 -0.74 8.61 7.02
C LEU A 9 -0.16 8.90 5.62
N ILE A 10 0.72 8.04 5.10
CA ILE A 10 1.29 8.24 3.76
C ILE A 10 0.33 7.76 2.66
N TRP A 11 -0.65 6.91 2.99
CA TRP A 11 -1.53 6.29 1.98
C TRP A 11 -2.89 6.97 1.82
N GLU A 12 -3.26 7.90 2.71
CA GLU A 12 -4.60 8.49 2.76
C GLU A 12 -4.79 9.70 1.81
N LYS A 13 -3.71 10.23 1.22
CA LYS A 13 -3.74 11.51 0.48
C LYS A 13 -3.88 11.42 -1.05
N GLU A 14 -4.00 10.23 -1.65
CA GLU A 14 -3.96 10.04 -3.12
C GLU A 14 -5.34 9.81 -3.80
N LYS A 15 -6.47 10.15 -3.15
CA LYS A 15 -7.81 9.77 -3.65
C LYS A 15 -8.84 10.91 -3.73
N GLY A 16 -8.40 12.14 -4.00
CA GLY A 16 -9.30 13.26 -4.25
C GLY A 16 -8.88 14.09 -5.45
N GLY A 17 -9.62 14.01 -6.56
CA GLY A 17 -9.56 15.00 -7.62
C GLY A 17 -9.73 14.42 -9.02
N GLY A 18 -10.95 14.49 -9.56
CA GLY A 18 -11.22 14.30 -10.98
C GLY A 18 -12.36 15.20 -11.41
N GLU A 19 -12.04 16.19 -12.26
CA GLU A 19 -12.65 16.53 -13.55
C GLU A 19 -12.67 18.05 -13.82
N GLY A 20 -12.03 18.46 -14.92
CA GLY A 20 -12.08 19.85 -15.40
C GLY A 20 -11.11 20.25 -16.52
N ARG A 21 -11.17 19.55 -17.67
CA ARG A 21 -10.80 19.94 -19.07
C ARG A 21 -9.71 21.03 -19.36
N HIS A 22 -8.79 20.58 -20.24
CA HIS A 22 -8.18 21.29 -21.39
C HIS A 22 -6.87 22.04 -21.14
N GLY A 23 -5.74 21.41 -21.53
CA GLY A 23 -4.40 22.03 -21.60
C GLY A 23 -3.24 21.02 -21.67
N GLU A 24 -3.34 20.00 -22.53
CA GLU A 24 -2.32 18.95 -22.65
C GLU A 24 -1.14 19.44 -23.49
N GLU A 25 0.00 19.73 -22.85
CA GLU A 25 1.38 19.49 -23.36
C GLU A 25 2.47 20.07 -22.40
N GLU A 26 2.14 20.98 -21.47
CA GLU A 26 3.09 21.51 -20.45
C GLU A 26 3.04 20.79 -19.07
N GLU A 27 1.99 20.02 -18.76
CA GLU A 27 1.81 19.37 -17.44
C GLU A 27 2.75 18.18 -17.16
N LEU A 28 3.25 17.49 -18.19
CA LEU A 28 4.09 16.29 -18.04
C LEU A 28 5.43 16.56 -17.35
N GLY A 29 6.00 17.76 -17.52
CA GLY A 29 7.27 18.12 -16.88
C GLY A 29 7.13 18.53 -15.40
N GLN A 30 5.95 19.00 -14.99
CA GLN A 30 5.69 19.40 -13.61
C GLN A 30 5.34 18.20 -12.73
N GLU A 31 4.50 17.28 -13.20
CA GLU A 31 4.18 16.06 -12.45
C GLU A 31 5.40 15.17 -12.23
N GLU A 32 6.31 15.06 -13.21
CA GLU A 32 7.54 14.27 -13.06
C GLU A 32 8.51 14.92 -12.07
N ALA A 33 8.63 16.25 -12.08
CA ALA A 33 9.44 16.99 -11.11
C ALA A 33 8.88 16.89 -9.68
N ASP A 34 7.56 16.96 -9.53
CA ASP A 34 6.87 16.80 -8.24
C ASP A 34 7.00 15.38 -7.71
N ALA A 35 6.85 14.36 -8.56
CA ALA A 35 7.05 12.96 -8.21
C ALA A 35 8.51 12.66 -7.83
N ALA A 36 9.48 13.18 -8.59
CA ALA A 36 10.91 13.05 -8.26
C ALA A 36 11.25 13.72 -6.93
N THR A 37 10.59 14.84 -6.61
CA THR A 37 10.76 15.54 -5.34
C THR A 37 10.14 14.76 -4.18
N ASP A 38 8.94 14.22 -4.35
CA ASP A 38 8.28 13.38 -3.34
C ASP A 38 9.05 12.09 -3.07
N ASP A 39 9.56 11.43 -4.11
CA ASP A 39 10.43 10.26 -4.00
C ASP A 39 11.71 10.59 -3.23
N ALA A 40 12.38 11.69 -3.55
CA ALA A 40 13.57 12.13 -2.82
C ALA A 40 13.27 12.40 -1.34
N ILE A 41 12.13 13.02 -1.03
CA ILE A 41 11.70 13.25 0.36
C ILE A 41 11.45 11.92 1.08
N ARG A 42 10.70 11.00 0.48
CA ARG A 42 10.36 9.69 1.05
C ARG A 42 11.62 8.84 1.28
N LEU A 43 12.50 8.76 0.29
CA LEU A 43 13.78 8.04 0.39
C LEU A 43 14.67 8.61 1.51
N ARG A 44 14.72 9.93 1.66
CA ARG A 44 15.50 10.58 2.74
C ARG A 44 14.90 10.34 4.13
N LEU A 45 13.58 10.26 4.25
CA LEU A 45 12.89 10.06 5.53
C LEU A 45 12.79 8.58 5.94
N PHE A 46 12.78 7.65 4.99
CA PHE A 46 12.61 6.23 5.27
C PHE A 46 13.61 5.61 6.25
N PRO A 47 14.93 5.92 6.22
CA PRO A 47 15.89 5.39 7.20
C PRO A 47 15.54 5.68 8.67
N PHE A 48 14.78 6.75 8.93
CA PHE A 48 14.33 7.13 10.28
C PHE A 48 13.16 6.28 10.77
N THR A 49 12.48 5.55 9.88
CA THR A 49 11.39 4.64 10.21
C THR A 49 11.88 3.23 10.56
N LEU A 50 13.14 2.92 10.24
CA LEU A 50 13.71 1.58 10.39
C LEU A 50 14.42 1.39 11.73
N ILE A 51 14.39 0.15 12.22
CA ILE A 51 15.09 -0.29 13.43
C ILE A 51 16.06 -1.42 13.09
N GLU A 52 17.16 -1.50 13.86
CA GLU A 52 18.10 -2.62 13.91
C GLU A 52 18.41 -3.27 12.54
N GLU A 53 17.98 -4.51 12.33
CA GLU A 53 18.24 -5.33 11.14
C GLU A 53 17.82 -4.63 9.84
N ALA A 54 16.67 -3.96 9.85
CA ALA A 54 16.19 -3.24 8.67
C ALA A 54 17.08 -2.04 8.32
N LYS A 55 17.62 -1.37 9.33
CA LYS A 55 18.54 -0.24 9.13
C LYS A 55 19.93 -0.70 8.71
N ALA A 56 20.38 -1.87 9.18
CA ALA A 56 21.62 -2.49 8.74
C ALA A 56 21.54 -2.92 7.27
N TRP A 57 20.44 -3.58 6.88
CA TRP A 57 20.17 -3.96 5.49
C TRP A 57 20.13 -2.74 4.56
N LEU A 58 19.45 -1.65 4.94
CA LEU A 58 19.39 -0.46 4.08
C LEU A 58 20.79 0.13 3.82
N ARG A 59 21.70 0.04 4.80
CA ARG A 59 23.09 0.51 4.65
C ARG A 59 23.97 -0.43 3.85
N SER A 60 23.59 -1.69 3.69
CA SER A 60 24.34 -2.67 2.89
C SER A 60 23.98 -2.64 1.41
N LEU A 61 22.97 -1.87 1.01
CA LEU A 61 22.60 -1.74 -0.40
C LEU A 61 23.65 -0.91 -1.15
N ASP A 62 23.87 -1.27 -2.42
CA ASP A 62 24.81 -0.52 -3.26
C ASP A 62 24.33 0.93 -3.45
N PRO A 63 25.24 1.91 -3.41
CA PRO A 63 24.91 3.30 -3.70
C PRO A 63 24.24 3.41 -5.07
N ASN A 64 23.19 4.23 -5.17
CA ASN A 64 22.41 4.45 -6.40
C ASN A 64 21.65 3.23 -6.95
N SER A 65 21.57 2.11 -6.22
CA SER A 65 20.75 0.95 -6.62
C SER A 65 19.25 1.20 -6.54
N ILE A 66 18.82 2.24 -5.82
CA ILE A 66 17.43 2.62 -5.61
C ILE A 66 17.29 4.11 -5.85
N THR A 67 16.56 4.49 -6.89
CA THR A 67 16.37 5.89 -7.29
C THR A 67 14.93 6.37 -7.09
N THR A 68 13.97 5.45 -6.98
CA THR A 68 12.55 5.77 -6.77
C THR A 68 11.99 5.15 -5.50
N TRP A 69 10.92 5.73 -4.97
CA TRP A 69 10.24 5.21 -3.78
C TRP A 69 9.66 3.81 -4.02
N ASP A 70 9.16 3.55 -5.23
CA ASP A 70 8.62 2.25 -5.62
C ASP A 70 9.66 1.13 -5.58
N GLN A 71 10.87 1.40 -6.08
CA GLN A 71 11.99 0.46 -5.99
C GLN A 71 12.34 0.16 -4.54
N MET A 72 12.39 1.20 -3.69
CA MET A 72 12.67 1.07 -2.25
C MET A 72 11.65 0.18 -1.55
N ARG A 73 10.37 0.47 -1.80
CA ARG A 73 9.24 -0.26 -1.24
C ARG A 73 9.28 -1.73 -1.65
N ASN A 74 9.50 -2.01 -2.93
CA ASN A 74 9.52 -3.36 -3.47
C ASN A 74 10.66 -4.20 -2.90
N GLN A 75 11.88 -3.65 -2.83
CA GLN A 75 13.02 -4.34 -2.21
C GLN A 75 12.79 -4.59 -0.71
N PHE A 76 12.30 -3.58 0.02
CA PHE A 76 12.02 -3.72 1.45
C PHE A 76 10.99 -4.81 1.72
N VAL A 77 9.89 -4.81 0.97
CA VAL A 77 8.85 -5.85 1.08
C VAL A 77 9.43 -7.21 0.71
N SER A 78 10.19 -7.33 -0.38
CA SER A 78 10.81 -8.61 -0.75
C SER A 78 11.76 -9.16 0.33
N ARG A 79 12.52 -8.28 1.02
CA ARG A 79 13.48 -8.69 2.04
C ARG A 79 12.84 -9.06 3.38
N PHE A 80 11.85 -8.29 3.84
CA PHE A 80 11.29 -8.41 5.20
C PHE A 80 9.89 -9.02 5.25
N PHE A 81 9.17 -9.03 4.14
CA PHE A 81 7.85 -9.66 4.07
C PHE A 81 8.00 -11.12 3.67
N LEU A 82 7.79 -12.01 4.63
CA LEU A 82 7.90 -13.45 4.40
C LEU A 82 6.86 -13.93 3.38
N PRO A 83 7.24 -14.65 2.31
CA PRO A 83 6.30 -15.18 1.32
C PRO A 83 5.17 -16.01 1.95
N ALA A 84 5.48 -16.82 2.95
CA ALA A 84 4.47 -17.62 3.68
C ALA A 84 3.40 -16.75 4.39
N LYS A 85 3.78 -15.57 4.92
CA LYS A 85 2.82 -14.63 5.51
C LYS A 85 1.95 -13.99 4.41
N ALA A 86 2.56 -13.69 3.27
CA ALA A 86 1.84 -13.18 2.11
C ALA A 86 0.78 -14.16 1.61
N ASP A 87 1.14 -15.44 1.47
CA ASP A 87 0.24 -16.47 0.98
C ASP A 87 -0.91 -16.71 1.95
N LYS A 88 -0.63 -16.73 3.26
CA LYS A 88 -1.67 -16.78 4.28
C LYS A 88 -2.66 -15.61 4.16
N LEU A 89 -2.16 -14.38 4.05
CA LEU A 89 -3.01 -13.20 3.91
C LEU A 89 -3.80 -13.20 2.59
N LYS A 90 -3.21 -13.69 1.49
CA LYS A 90 -3.93 -13.85 0.21
C LYS A 90 -5.08 -14.84 0.34
N VAL A 91 -4.89 -15.94 1.08
CA VAL A 91 -5.98 -16.88 1.38
C VAL A 91 -7.05 -16.19 2.22
N GLU A 92 -6.67 -15.51 3.30
CA GLU A 92 -7.60 -14.79 4.17
C GLU A 92 -8.42 -13.73 3.42
N ILE A 93 -7.82 -13.00 2.47
CA ILE A 93 -8.54 -12.06 1.59
C ILE A 93 -9.56 -12.79 0.72
N ARG A 94 -9.17 -13.91 0.10
CA ARG A 94 -10.05 -14.67 -0.81
C ARG A 94 -11.23 -15.32 -0.10
N THR A 95 -11.05 -15.69 1.17
CA THR A 95 -12.07 -16.32 2.01
C THR A 95 -12.72 -15.34 2.99
N PHE A 96 -12.51 -14.03 2.80
CA PHE A 96 -13.03 -13.02 3.71
C PHE A 96 -14.56 -12.96 3.61
N GLN A 97 -15.22 -13.11 4.74
CA GLN A 97 -16.67 -13.15 4.85
C GLN A 97 -17.16 -12.36 6.06
N GLN A 98 -18.33 -11.75 5.91
CA GLN A 98 -19.05 -11.04 6.95
C GLN A 98 -19.44 -12.04 8.03
N LYS A 99 -19.22 -11.68 9.30
CA LYS A 99 -19.48 -12.59 10.42
C LYS A 99 -20.76 -12.19 11.11
N GLY A 100 -21.64 -13.17 11.36
CA GLY A 100 -22.86 -12.97 12.13
C GLY A 100 -23.66 -11.75 11.66
N GLU A 101 -23.87 -10.81 12.57
CA GLU A 101 -24.62 -9.57 12.37
C GLU A 101 -23.72 -8.33 12.19
N GLU A 102 -22.42 -8.49 11.85
CA GLU A 102 -21.53 -7.36 11.56
C GLU A 102 -22.17 -6.40 10.56
N MET A 103 -22.13 -5.09 10.81
CA MET A 103 -22.63 -4.12 9.84
C MET A 103 -21.73 -4.11 8.59
N ILE A 104 -22.28 -3.81 7.40
CA ILE A 104 -21.49 -3.61 6.17
C ILE A 104 -20.31 -2.64 6.41
N VAL A 105 -20.52 -1.59 7.21
CA VAL A 105 -19.48 -0.60 7.51
C VAL A 105 -18.31 -1.26 8.24
N GLU A 106 -18.57 -2.04 9.28
CA GLU A 106 -17.55 -2.76 10.05
C GLU A 106 -16.83 -3.82 9.20
N PHE A 107 -17.59 -4.54 8.37
CA PHE A 107 -17.05 -5.49 7.40
C PHE A 107 -16.14 -4.80 6.38
N SER A 108 -16.55 -3.64 5.85
CA SER A 108 -15.79 -2.83 4.90
C SER A 108 -14.50 -2.30 5.48
N GLU A 109 -14.53 -1.79 6.72
CA GLU A 109 -13.32 -1.36 7.42
C GLU A 109 -12.36 -2.53 7.66
N SER A 110 -12.89 -3.69 8.05
CA SER A 110 -12.09 -4.89 8.27
C SER A 110 -11.49 -5.44 6.98
N PHE A 111 -12.24 -5.42 5.88
CA PHE A 111 -11.76 -5.81 4.55
C PHE A 111 -10.64 -4.87 4.07
N LYS A 112 -10.82 -3.55 4.19
CA LYS A 112 -9.76 -2.56 3.89
C LYS A 112 -8.51 -2.84 4.72
N ARG A 113 -8.67 -3.07 6.03
CA ARG A 113 -7.58 -3.43 6.93
C ARG A 113 -6.82 -4.67 6.47
N MET A 114 -7.52 -5.70 6.02
CA MET A 114 -6.90 -6.92 5.50
C MET A 114 -6.08 -6.64 4.22
N MET A 115 -6.62 -5.83 3.32
CA MET A 115 -5.92 -5.40 2.11
C MET A 115 -4.64 -4.61 2.43
N TYR A 116 -4.65 -3.77 3.47
CA TYR A 116 -3.46 -3.04 3.93
C TYR A 116 -2.36 -3.94 4.50
N LEU A 117 -2.72 -5.05 5.13
CA LEU A 117 -1.74 -5.98 5.71
C LEU A 117 -1.00 -6.80 4.66
N CYS A 118 -1.55 -6.92 3.45
CA CYS A 118 -0.97 -7.68 2.36
C CYS A 118 -0.67 -6.78 1.15
N PRO A 119 0.34 -5.89 1.22
CA PRO A 119 0.64 -4.97 0.12
C PRO A 119 0.97 -5.68 -1.21
N ILE A 120 1.33 -6.96 -1.16
CA ILE A 120 1.60 -7.82 -2.34
C ILE A 120 0.43 -8.76 -2.69
N HIS A 121 -0.80 -8.39 -2.36
CA HIS A 121 -1.97 -9.22 -2.66
C HIS A 121 -2.21 -9.41 -4.17
N GLY A 122 -1.72 -8.50 -5.02
CA GLY A 122 -1.72 -8.64 -6.49
C GLY A 122 -3.12 -8.69 -7.14
N LEU A 123 -4.14 -8.18 -6.43
CA LEU A 123 -5.53 -8.19 -6.89
C LEU A 123 -5.85 -6.89 -7.62
N SER A 124 -6.38 -6.99 -8.84
CA SER A 124 -6.94 -5.85 -9.57
C SER A 124 -8.13 -5.25 -8.83
N LYS A 125 -8.43 -3.95 -9.04
CA LYS A 125 -9.58 -3.28 -8.42
C LYS A 125 -10.89 -4.06 -8.62
N SER A 126 -11.12 -4.57 -9.83
CA SER A 126 -12.30 -5.40 -10.15
C SER A 126 -12.36 -6.67 -9.28
N LYS A 127 -11.23 -7.36 -9.08
CA LYS A 127 -11.18 -8.55 -8.21
C LYS A 127 -11.37 -8.21 -6.74
N GLN A 128 -10.91 -7.06 -6.28
CA GLN A 128 -11.17 -6.59 -4.92
C GLN A 128 -12.67 -6.37 -4.69
N VAL A 129 -13.34 -5.67 -5.61
CA VAL A 129 -14.79 -5.43 -5.56
C VAL A 129 -15.56 -6.75 -5.60
N GLN A 130 -15.21 -7.66 -6.51
CA GLN A 130 -15.84 -8.98 -6.58
C GLN A 130 -15.67 -9.78 -5.28
N THR A 131 -14.48 -9.75 -4.68
CA THR A 131 -14.20 -10.46 -3.42
C THR A 131 -15.01 -9.86 -2.27
N PHE A 132 -15.10 -8.53 -2.21
CA PHE A 132 -15.90 -7.81 -1.22
C PHE A 132 -17.38 -8.22 -1.28
N TYR A 133 -18.00 -8.16 -2.47
CA TYR A 133 -19.42 -8.52 -2.63
C TYR A 133 -19.71 -9.99 -2.32
N ARG A 134 -18.80 -10.90 -2.71
CA ARG A 134 -18.92 -12.34 -2.39
C ARG A 134 -18.80 -12.64 -0.89
N GLY A 135 -18.17 -11.75 -0.13
CA GLY A 135 -18.00 -11.89 1.30
C GLY A 135 -19.20 -11.39 2.12
N LEU A 136 -20.14 -10.67 1.52
CA LEU A 136 -21.32 -10.18 2.24
C LEU A 136 -22.36 -11.29 2.40
N ASN A 137 -23.05 -11.32 3.55
CA ASN A 137 -24.07 -12.32 3.87
C ASN A 137 -25.45 -12.02 3.27
N TYR A 138 -25.54 -11.13 2.28
CA TYR A 138 -26.84 -10.84 1.65
C TYR A 138 -27.27 -12.00 0.75
N PRO A 139 -28.52 -12.49 0.89
CA PRO A 139 -29.07 -13.41 -0.10
C PRO A 139 -29.19 -12.66 -1.45
N THR A 140 -28.45 -13.14 -2.45
CA THR A 140 -28.67 -12.81 -3.86
C THR A 140 -29.94 -13.42 -4.39
#